data_AF-A0A9X9XQ82-F1
#
_entry.id   AF-A0A9X9XQ82-F1
#
_cell.length_a   1.000
_cell.length_b   1.000
_cell.length_c   1.000
_cell.angle_alpha   90.00
_cell.angle_beta   90.00
_cell.angle_gamma   90.00
#
_symmetry.space_group_name_H-M   'P 1'
#
loop_
_entity.id
_entity.type
_entity.pdbx_description
1 polymer ?
#
loop_
_entity_poly.entity_id
_entity_poly.type
_entity_poly.pdbx_seq_one_letter_code
_entity_poly.pdbx_strand_id
1 'polypeptide(L)'
;MLRLIAATILCVATQAARADDTEPAWRASALAMVPAGYVTGTAYRTEGSTGTLAVYPASSNDPKTPASVFAARQALVVTLTPDATRAVSAELKPRSAPDPDNDDTDFAKLHADLAARRATLPDGTEPCDLGAWSIDKDPDGLNVRAEPSAKARVLGTLPPPYRLKLGGAENTPDGGWLTEFRIIGFKDGWFLIEGAKPPGKDYEDDKRYPRSAPKPYAGRGWVASNKVGASYANGATRMGGLFQAPFVDAKWMPAQRELGGPIDTDGGPKRIFACSGLWGLVESQDGVRGWWRSLCSNQVTNCS
;
A
#
# COMPACT_ATOMS: atom_id res chain seq x y z
N MET A 1 -22.52 -21.06 -52.01
CA MET A 1 -22.45 -19.87 -51.15
C MET A 1 -23.13 -20.20 -49.83
N LEU A 2 -22.38 -20.51 -48.78
CA LEU A 2 -22.87 -20.62 -47.41
C LEU A 2 -21.74 -20.11 -46.52
N ARG A 3 -21.90 -18.94 -45.90
CA ARG A 3 -20.95 -18.39 -44.93
C ARG A 3 -21.62 -18.43 -43.56
N LEU A 4 -21.08 -19.26 -42.66
CA LEU A 4 -21.43 -19.29 -41.25
C LEU A 4 -21.09 -17.94 -40.60
N ILE A 5 -22.04 -17.40 -39.84
CA ILE A 5 -21.84 -16.28 -38.92
C ILE A 5 -21.47 -16.91 -37.57
N ALA A 6 -20.23 -16.72 -37.12
CA ALA A 6 -19.82 -17.07 -35.76
C ALA A 6 -20.21 -15.92 -34.82
N ALA A 7 -21.17 -16.16 -33.94
CA ALA A 7 -21.52 -15.25 -32.85
C ALA A 7 -20.57 -15.50 -31.68
N THR A 8 -19.69 -14.54 -31.40
CA THR A 8 -18.81 -14.54 -30.22
C THR A 8 -19.64 -14.15 -29.01
N ILE A 9 -19.93 -15.13 -28.15
CA ILE A 9 -20.55 -14.90 -26.84
C ILE A 9 -19.49 -14.27 -25.93
N LEU A 10 -19.64 -12.99 -25.59
CA LEU A 10 -18.88 -12.36 -24.51
C LEU A 10 -19.35 -12.97 -23.18
N CYS A 11 -18.51 -13.81 -22.58
CA CYS A 11 -18.65 -14.15 -21.17
C CYS A 11 -18.32 -12.90 -20.34
N VAL A 12 -19.34 -12.22 -19.83
CA VAL A 12 -19.19 -11.25 -18.75
C VAL A 12 -18.79 -12.05 -17.51
N ALA A 13 -17.54 -11.95 -17.10
CA ALA A 13 -17.11 -12.45 -15.79
C ALA A 13 -17.78 -11.60 -14.72
N THR A 14 -18.92 -12.06 -14.21
CA THR A 14 -19.47 -11.57 -12.94
C THR A 14 -18.46 -11.89 -11.86
N GLN A 15 -17.79 -10.88 -11.33
CA GLN A 15 -17.05 -11.00 -10.08
C GLN A 15 -18.01 -11.58 -9.04
N ALA A 16 -17.64 -12.72 -8.48
CA ALA A 16 -18.35 -13.30 -7.35
C ALA A 16 -18.29 -12.27 -6.21
N ALA A 17 -19.43 -11.62 -5.93
CA ALA A 17 -19.70 -11.05 -4.63
C ALA A 17 -19.35 -12.12 -3.59
N ARG A 18 -18.53 -11.79 -2.59
CA ARG A 18 -18.30 -12.74 -1.51
C ARG A 18 -19.64 -12.97 -0.82
N ALA A 19 -19.86 -14.18 -0.32
CA ALA A 19 -21.11 -14.59 0.32
C ALA A 19 -21.50 -13.76 1.57
N ASP A 20 -20.67 -12.78 1.98
CA ASP A 20 -20.86 -11.84 3.09
C ASP A 20 -21.20 -10.39 2.66
N ASP A 21 -21.43 -10.11 1.37
CA ASP A 21 -21.73 -8.74 0.90
C ASP A 21 -23.12 -8.20 1.34
N THR A 22 -23.85 -8.93 2.19
CA THR A 22 -25.10 -8.43 2.79
C THR A 22 -24.78 -7.70 4.09
N GLU A 23 -24.57 -6.40 3.98
CA GLU A 23 -24.42 -5.52 5.15
C GLU A 23 -25.56 -5.78 6.15
N PRO A 24 -25.27 -5.92 7.46
CA PRO A 24 -26.30 -6.24 8.42
C PRO A 24 -27.32 -5.11 8.51
N ALA A 25 -28.61 -5.46 8.65
CA ALA A 25 -29.72 -4.51 8.62
C ALA A 25 -29.54 -3.33 9.60
N TRP A 26 -28.94 -3.59 10.77
CA TRP A 26 -28.68 -2.58 11.79
C TRP A 26 -27.62 -1.54 11.40
N ARG A 27 -26.74 -1.82 10.43
CA ARG A 27 -25.59 -0.97 10.10
C ARG A 27 -25.99 0.45 9.74
N ALA A 28 -27.02 0.61 8.91
CA ALA A 28 -27.44 1.94 8.46
C ALA A 28 -27.76 2.87 9.66
N SER A 29 -28.44 2.35 10.68
CA SER A 29 -28.74 3.12 11.90
C SER A 29 -27.51 3.34 12.78
N ALA A 30 -26.55 2.40 12.79
CA ALA A 30 -25.30 2.55 13.52
C ALA A 30 -24.37 3.61 12.90
N LEU A 31 -24.38 3.78 11.57
CA LEU A 31 -23.61 4.82 10.87
C LEU A 31 -23.94 6.23 11.38
N ALA A 32 -25.20 6.48 11.75
CA ALA A 32 -25.64 7.75 12.30
C ALA A 32 -25.11 8.03 13.72
N MET A 33 -24.59 7.01 14.40
CA MET A 33 -24.07 7.09 15.77
C MET A 33 -22.54 7.20 15.82
N VAL A 34 -21.88 7.26 14.66
CA VAL A 34 -20.42 7.32 14.57
C VAL A 34 -19.95 8.70 15.03
N PRO A 35 -19.03 8.78 16.00
CA PRO A 35 -18.56 10.06 16.51
C PRO A 35 -17.86 10.89 15.42
N ALA A 36 -17.98 12.21 15.54
CA ALA A 36 -17.28 13.14 14.65
C ALA A 36 -15.77 12.86 14.67
N GLY A 37 -15.12 12.96 13.50
CA GLY A 37 -13.71 12.66 13.35
C GLY A 37 -13.38 11.18 13.11
N TYR A 38 -14.39 10.30 13.05
CA TYR A 38 -14.22 8.90 12.65
C TYR A 38 -14.90 8.57 11.33
N VAL A 39 -14.36 7.58 10.64
CA VAL A 39 -14.89 6.97 9.42
C VAL A 39 -15.12 5.50 9.69
N THR A 40 -16.28 5.01 9.25
CA THR A 40 -16.66 3.62 9.42
C THR A 40 -16.05 2.72 8.36
N GLY A 41 -15.47 1.64 8.83
CA GLY A 41 -15.12 0.45 8.08
C GLY A 41 -16.27 -0.56 7.98
N THR A 42 -15.95 -1.84 7.87
CA THR A 42 -16.93 -2.94 7.76
C THR A 42 -17.61 -3.21 9.11
N ALA A 43 -18.85 -3.73 9.05
CA ALA A 43 -19.43 -4.46 10.16
C ALA A 43 -18.81 -5.87 10.16
N TYR A 44 -18.23 -6.29 11.28
CA TYR A 44 -17.49 -7.56 11.33
C TYR A 44 -17.97 -8.52 12.41
N ARG A 45 -18.96 -8.12 13.22
CA ARG A 45 -19.53 -8.98 14.27
C ARG A 45 -20.95 -8.58 14.62
N THR A 46 -21.83 -9.56 14.73
CA THR A 46 -23.17 -9.42 15.32
C THR A 46 -23.36 -10.57 16.30
N GLU A 47 -23.48 -10.26 17.60
CA GLU A 47 -23.62 -11.24 18.68
C GLU A 47 -24.78 -10.84 19.59
N GLY A 48 -25.85 -11.64 19.58
CA GLY A 48 -27.05 -11.35 20.35
C GLY A 48 -27.59 -9.95 20.06
N SER A 49 -27.65 -9.10 21.09
CA SER A 49 -28.09 -7.71 21.00
C SER A 49 -26.95 -6.72 20.73
N THR A 50 -25.82 -7.16 20.18
CA THR A 50 -24.63 -6.32 19.96
C THR A 50 -24.15 -6.40 18.52
N GLY A 51 -23.93 -5.25 17.88
CA GLY A 51 -23.26 -5.13 16.60
C GLY A 51 -21.90 -4.45 16.76
N THR A 52 -20.92 -4.82 15.94
CA THR A 52 -19.58 -4.19 15.98
C THR A 52 -19.12 -3.73 14.61
N LEU A 53 -18.65 -2.47 14.55
CA LEU A 53 -18.14 -1.82 13.35
C LEU A 53 -16.68 -1.46 13.55
N ALA A 54 -15.86 -1.66 12.52
CA ALA A 54 -14.53 -1.07 12.48
C ALA A 54 -14.66 0.45 12.31
N VAL A 55 -13.87 1.23 13.04
CA VAL A 55 -13.83 2.70 12.92
C VAL A 55 -12.41 3.19 13.00
N TYR A 56 -12.13 4.21 12.19
CA TYR A 56 -10.79 4.77 12.03
C TYR A 56 -10.85 6.29 12.06
N PRO A 57 -9.81 7.00 12.55
CA PRO A 57 -9.75 8.44 12.43
C PRO A 57 -9.93 8.90 10.97
N ALA A 58 -10.71 9.96 10.75
CA ALA A 58 -10.96 10.49 9.41
C ALA A 58 -9.66 10.94 8.71
N SER A 59 -8.63 11.30 9.47
CA SER A 59 -7.30 11.67 8.99
C SER A 59 -6.39 10.48 8.65
N SER A 60 -6.85 9.23 8.73
CA SER A 60 -5.98 8.05 8.56
C SER A 60 -5.26 7.98 7.21
N ASN A 61 -5.80 8.62 6.17
CA ASN A 61 -5.19 8.76 4.84
C ASN A 61 -4.64 10.18 4.58
N ASP A 62 -4.45 11.01 5.61
CA ASP A 62 -3.75 12.29 5.49
C ASP A 62 -2.23 12.08 5.57
N PRO A 63 -1.44 12.47 4.55
CA PRO A 63 0.02 12.36 4.57
C PRO A 63 0.71 13.06 5.75
N LYS A 64 0.06 14.06 6.37
CA LYS A 64 0.59 14.77 7.54
C LYS A 64 0.41 13.99 8.84
N THR A 65 -0.59 13.13 8.91
CA THR A 65 -0.92 12.33 10.09
C THR A 65 -1.35 10.91 9.69
N PRO A 66 -0.50 10.18 8.95
CA PRO A 66 -0.88 8.88 8.40
C PRO A 66 -1.15 7.90 9.54
N ALA A 67 -2.19 7.07 9.39
CA ALA A 67 -2.47 6.00 10.34
C ALA A 67 -1.35 4.95 10.38
N SER A 68 -1.25 4.25 11.51
CA SER A 68 -0.28 3.19 11.76
C SER A 68 -0.98 1.86 11.99
N VAL A 69 -0.46 0.78 11.41
CA VAL A 69 -0.89 -0.60 11.72
C VAL A 69 -0.58 -1.00 13.16
N PHE A 70 0.34 -0.29 13.82
CA PHE A 70 0.77 -0.55 15.19
C PHE A 70 0.00 0.28 16.22
N ALA A 71 -0.85 1.21 15.78
CA ALA A 71 -1.70 1.99 16.67
C ALA A 71 -2.84 1.13 17.22
N ALA A 72 -3.26 1.43 18.45
CA ALA A 72 -4.42 0.78 19.05
C ALA A 72 -5.68 1.02 18.20
N ARG A 73 -6.31 -0.06 17.78
CA ARG A 73 -7.52 -0.02 16.95
C ARG A 73 -8.75 0.25 17.82
N GLN A 74 -9.75 0.89 17.22
CA GLN A 74 -11.04 1.16 17.85
C GLN A 74 -12.16 0.42 17.11
N ALA A 75 -13.24 0.17 17.82
CA ALA A 75 -14.48 -0.36 17.28
C ALA A 75 -15.66 0.44 17.82
N LEU A 76 -16.68 0.66 17.00
CA LEU A 76 -17.96 1.14 17.47
C LEU A 76 -18.83 -0.08 17.82
N VAL A 77 -19.08 -0.26 19.11
CA VAL A 77 -19.93 -1.31 19.63
C VAL A 77 -21.33 -0.73 19.81
N VAL A 78 -22.32 -1.28 19.12
CA VAL A 78 -23.70 -0.82 19.15
C VAL A 78 -24.59 -1.81 19.87
N THR A 79 -25.50 -1.31 20.69
CA THR A 79 -26.61 -2.11 21.22
C THR A 79 -27.71 -2.15 20.16
N LEU A 80 -28.26 -3.33 19.91
CA LEU A 80 -29.26 -3.59 18.89
C LEU A 80 -30.66 -3.71 19.50
N THR A 81 -31.68 -3.47 18.68
CA THR A 81 -33.06 -3.87 18.97
C THR A 81 -33.18 -5.41 19.10
N PRO A 82 -34.23 -5.92 19.77
CA PRO A 82 -34.41 -7.38 19.95
C PRO A 82 -34.45 -8.19 18.65
N ASP A 83 -34.88 -7.58 17.54
CA ASP A 83 -34.91 -8.17 16.20
C ASP A 83 -33.61 -7.96 15.40
N ALA A 84 -32.58 -7.35 16.02
CA ALA A 84 -31.29 -7.03 15.42
C ALA A 84 -31.36 -6.19 14.12
N THR A 85 -32.44 -5.45 13.90
CA THR A 85 -32.62 -4.63 12.69
C THR A 85 -32.11 -3.20 12.83
N ARG A 86 -31.91 -2.71 14.07
CA ARG A 86 -31.48 -1.33 14.34
C ARG A 86 -30.54 -1.23 15.54
N ALA A 87 -29.62 -0.28 15.48
CA ALA A 87 -28.83 0.19 16.62
C ALA A 87 -29.64 1.21 17.44
N VAL A 88 -29.56 1.10 18.77
CA VAL A 88 -30.24 1.99 19.73
C VAL A 88 -29.27 2.83 20.55
N SER A 89 -28.03 2.36 20.72
CA SER A 89 -26.96 3.10 21.38
C SER A 89 -25.61 2.65 20.82
N ALA A 90 -24.57 3.45 21.03
CA ALA A 90 -23.23 3.16 20.55
C ALA A 90 -22.16 3.60 21.55
N GLU A 91 -21.07 2.85 21.62
CA GLU A 91 -19.90 3.16 22.44
C GLU A 91 -18.62 2.86 21.64
N LEU A 92 -17.66 3.78 21.66
CA LEU A 92 -16.32 3.52 21.14
C LEU A 92 -15.53 2.69 22.15
N LYS A 93 -15.00 1.55 21.70
CA LYS A 93 -14.15 0.69 22.53
C LYS A 93 -12.83 0.37 21.84
N PRO A 94 -11.74 0.20 22.59
CA PRO A 94 -10.56 -0.48 22.08
C PRO A 94 -10.96 -1.83 21.49
N ARG A 95 -10.45 -2.11 20.31
CA ARG A 95 -10.76 -3.36 19.63
C ARG A 95 -10.05 -4.52 20.33
N SER A 96 -10.82 -5.53 20.74
CA SER A 96 -10.29 -6.82 21.21
C SER A 96 -9.49 -7.49 20.08
N ALA A 97 -8.58 -8.42 20.40
CA ALA A 97 -7.72 -9.11 19.44
C ALA A 97 -8.47 -9.55 18.15
N PRO A 98 -7.80 -9.56 16.98
CA PRO A 98 -8.44 -9.83 15.70
C PRO A 98 -9.21 -11.16 15.73
N ASP A 99 -10.33 -11.17 15.00
CA ASP A 99 -11.11 -12.38 14.77
C ASP A 99 -10.19 -13.45 14.11
N PRO A 100 -10.11 -14.68 14.65
CA PRO A 100 -9.20 -15.72 14.13
C PRO A 100 -9.45 -16.10 12.67
N ASP A 101 -10.64 -15.81 12.12
CA ASP A 101 -11.06 -16.22 10.78
C ASP A 101 -10.79 -15.18 9.67
N ASN A 102 -9.95 -14.17 9.92
CA ASN A 102 -9.55 -13.21 8.88
C ASN A 102 -8.19 -13.61 8.26
N ASP A 103 -8.09 -13.53 6.92
CA ASP A 103 -6.86 -13.66 6.10
C ASP A 103 -5.71 -12.72 6.57
N ASP A 104 -5.98 -11.83 7.53
CA ASP A 104 -5.01 -10.98 8.22
C ASP A 104 -4.07 -11.72 9.18
N THR A 105 -4.31 -12.98 9.55
CA THR A 105 -3.48 -13.67 10.56
C THR A 105 -2.01 -13.80 10.11
N ASP A 106 -1.77 -14.13 8.84
CA ASP A 106 -0.41 -14.20 8.29
C ASP A 106 0.27 -12.83 8.29
N PHE A 107 -0.48 -11.79 7.92
CA PHE A 107 0.01 -10.41 7.95
C PHE A 107 0.22 -9.87 9.36
N ALA A 108 -0.53 -10.34 10.35
CA ALA A 108 -0.36 -9.96 11.75
C ALA A 108 1.00 -10.41 12.27
N LYS A 109 1.46 -11.60 11.90
CA LYS A 109 2.81 -12.09 12.25
C LYS A 109 3.90 -11.23 11.59
N LEU A 110 3.76 -10.92 10.29
CA LEU A 110 4.71 -10.05 9.59
C LEU A 110 4.78 -8.66 10.23
N HIS A 111 3.63 -8.07 10.59
CA HIS A 111 3.61 -6.81 11.32
C HIS A 111 4.24 -6.94 12.72
N ALA A 112 3.99 -8.02 13.46
CA ALA A 112 4.64 -8.24 14.75
C ALA A 112 6.18 -8.30 14.62
N ASP A 113 6.69 -8.97 13.58
CA ASP A 113 8.13 -9.02 13.28
C ASP A 113 8.69 -7.62 12.96
N LEU A 114 7.96 -6.79 12.21
CA LEU A 114 8.33 -5.40 11.95
C LEU A 114 8.29 -4.53 13.21
N ALA A 115 7.29 -4.72 14.06
CA ALA A 115 7.19 -4.02 15.33
C ALA A 115 8.37 -4.36 16.24
N ALA A 116 8.79 -5.63 16.29
CA ALA A 116 9.96 -6.06 17.05
C ALA A 116 11.26 -5.44 16.49
N ARG A 117 11.35 -5.24 15.18
CA ARG A 117 12.51 -4.59 14.53
C ARG A 117 12.53 -3.07 14.69
N ARG A 118 11.47 -2.42 15.20
CA ARG A 118 11.41 -0.96 15.41
C ARG A 118 12.60 -0.43 16.21
N ALA A 119 13.08 -1.18 17.20
CA ALA A 119 14.25 -0.80 18.01
C ALA A 119 15.57 -0.72 17.22
N THR A 120 15.61 -1.29 16.01
CA THR A 120 16.77 -1.22 15.09
C THR A 120 16.67 -0.04 14.11
N LEU A 121 15.57 0.70 14.15
CA LEU A 121 15.33 1.88 13.32
C LEU A 121 15.62 3.15 14.11
N PRO A 122 15.95 4.28 13.44
CA PRO A 122 16.09 5.56 14.11
C PRO A 122 14.80 5.97 14.86
N ASP A 123 14.95 6.74 15.94
CA ASP A 123 13.82 7.13 16.78
C ASP A 123 12.70 7.84 16.02
N GLY A 124 11.46 7.45 16.33
CA GLY A 124 10.25 7.97 15.68
C GLY A 124 10.06 7.47 14.25
N THR A 125 10.82 6.48 13.79
CA THR A 125 10.61 5.84 12.49
C THR A 125 9.44 4.87 12.57
N GLU A 126 8.46 5.04 11.69
CA GLU A 126 7.40 4.08 11.49
C GLU A 126 7.95 2.88 10.69
N PRO A 127 7.92 1.64 11.23
CA PRO A 127 8.43 0.47 10.52
C PRO A 127 7.62 0.17 9.27
N CYS A 128 8.31 -0.16 8.19
CA CYS A 128 7.70 -0.57 6.94
C CYS A 128 8.44 -1.75 6.31
N ASP A 129 7.81 -2.38 5.33
CA ASP A 129 8.48 -3.37 4.49
C ASP A 129 7.87 -3.34 3.08
N LEU A 130 8.34 -2.41 2.25
CA LEU A 130 7.84 -2.19 0.88
C LEU A 130 8.96 -2.18 -0.16
N GLY A 131 8.66 -2.61 -1.38
CA GLY A 131 9.57 -2.53 -2.52
C GLY A 131 9.32 -1.24 -3.27
N ALA A 132 10.39 -0.55 -3.66
CA ALA A 132 10.28 0.68 -4.44
C ALA A 132 11.53 0.94 -5.30
N TRP A 133 11.46 2.00 -6.11
CA TRP A 133 12.57 2.50 -6.91
C TRP A 133 12.66 4.03 -6.87
N SER A 134 13.83 4.54 -7.25
CA SER A 134 14.03 5.98 -7.43
C SER A 134 13.39 6.43 -8.75
N ILE A 135 12.55 7.46 -8.70
CA ILE A 135 12.04 8.17 -9.89
C ILE A 135 12.75 9.50 -10.12
N ASP A 136 13.82 9.78 -9.37
CA ASP A 136 14.55 11.03 -9.55
C ASP A 136 15.31 11.04 -10.88
N LYS A 137 15.12 12.13 -11.63
CA LYS A 137 15.73 12.34 -12.96
C LYS A 137 16.93 13.28 -12.90
N ASP A 138 17.29 13.74 -11.70
CA ASP A 138 18.49 14.53 -11.49
C ASP A 138 19.72 13.76 -12.02
N PRO A 139 20.53 14.33 -12.93
CA PRO A 139 21.71 13.66 -13.48
C PRO A 139 22.74 13.27 -12.41
N ASP A 140 22.77 13.97 -11.26
CA ASP A 140 23.65 13.64 -10.14
C ASP A 140 23.07 12.53 -9.23
N GLY A 141 21.83 12.13 -9.48
CA GLY A 141 21.11 11.10 -8.76
C GLY A 141 20.39 11.58 -7.50
N LEU A 142 19.63 10.67 -6.90
CA LEU A 142 18.87 10.95 -5.67
C LEU A 142 19.79 10.88 -4.45
N ASN A 143 19.87 11.97 -3.70
CA ASN A 143 20.61 12.02 -2.44
C ASN A 143 20.03 11.06 -1.39
N VAL A 144 20.87 10.18 -0.84
CA VAL A 144 20.61 9.39 0.35
C VAL A 144 21.22 10.09 1.55
N ARG A 145 20.42 10.38 2.58
CA ARG A 145 20.79 11.27 3.69
C ARG A 145 20.87 10.54 5.03
N ALA A 146 21.63 11.11 5.96
CA ALA A 146 21.80 10.55 7.30
C ALA A 146 20.54 10.68 8.18
N GLU A 147 19.72 11.69 7.93
CA GLU A 147 18.50 12.01 8.68
C GLU A 147 17.38 12.40 7.70
N PRO A 148 16.10 12.34 8.11
CA PRO A 148 14.94 12.70 7.29
C PRO A 148 14.81 14.22 7.12
N SER A 149 15.78 14.84 6.47
CA SER A 149 15.84 16.29 6.27
C SER A 149 16.67 16.66 5.05
N ALA A 150 16.21 17.66 4.31
CA ALA A 150 16.94 18.20 3.16
C ALA A 150 18.27 18.87 3.55
N LYS A 151 18.42 19.25 4.82
CA LYS A 151 19.64 19.85 5.37
C LYS A 151 20.63 18.83 5.93
N ALA A 152 20.22 17.56 6.06
CA ALA A 152 21.07 16.51 6.61
C ALA A 152 22.22 16.17 5.66
N ARG A 153 23.33 15.68 6.23
CA ARG A 153 24.49 15.21 5.46
C ARG A 153 24.07 14.14 4.45
N VAL A 154 24.54 14.30 3.22
CA VAL A 154 24.43 13.29 2.16
C VAL A 154 25.44 12.17 2.45
N LEU A 155 24.95 10.93 2.50
CA LEU A 155 25.77 9.72 2.69
C LEU A 155 26.24 9.14 1.36
N GLY A 156 25.46 9.34 0.31
CA GLY A 156 25.73 8.89 -1.05
C GLY A 156 24.52 9.18 -1.96
N THR A 157 24.49 8.60 -3.14
CA THR A 157 23.41 8.81 -4.11
C THR A 157 22.88 7.50 -4.69
N LEU A 158 21.63 7.54 -5.15
CA LEU A 158 21.05 6.54 -6.03
C LEU A 158 21.14 7.06 -7.47
N PRO A 159 21.73 6.29 -8.40
CA PRO A 159 21.89 6.71 -9.78
C PRO A 159 20.56 7.08 -10.46
N PRO A 160 20.60 8.01 -11.43
CA PRO A 160 19.47 8.26 -12.32
C PRO A 160 19.14 7.03 -13.18
N PRO A 161 18.01 7.05 -13.90
CA PRO A 161 17.64 5.99 -14.84
C PRO A 161 18.80 5.61 -15.78
N TYR A 162 19.14 4.33 -15.85
CA TYR A 162 20.29 3.83 -16.60
C TYR A 162 19.86 2.98 -17.79
N ARG A 163 20.28 3.39 -18.99
CA ARG A 163 20.09 2.63 -20.22
C ARG A 163 21.28 1.71 -20.47
N LEU A 164 21.03 0.41 -20.51
CA LEU A 164 22.03 -0.58 -20.90
C LEU A 164 22.29 -0.45 -22.41
N LYS A 165 23.54 -0.14 -22.78
CA LYS A 165 23.94 0.16 -24.18
C LYS A 165 24.26 -1.07 -25.04
N LEU A 166 23.82 -2.27 -24.66
CA LEU A 166 24.24 -3.53 -25.27
C LEU A 166 23.03 -4.38 -25.65
N GLY A 167 22.31 -4.00 -26.71
CA GLY A 167 21.22 -4.81 -27.30
C GLY A 167 20.39 -5.53 -26.24
N GLY A 168 19.93 -4.77 -25.23
CA GLY A 168 19.34 -5.31 -24.01
C GLY A 168 18.22 -6.28 -24.33
N ALA A 169 17.83 -7.11 -23.37
CA ALA A 169 16.61 -7.89 -23.50
C ALA A 169 15.48 -6.98 -24.04
N GLU A 170 14.60 -7.51 -24.91
CA GLU A 170 13.52 -6.78 -25.61
C GLU A 170 12.66 -5.88 -24.71
N ASN A 171 12.76 -6.05 -23.39
CA ASN A 171 11.98 -5.39 -22.35
C ASN A 171 12.72 -4.24 -21.62
N THR A 172 13.80 -3.67 -22.17
CA THR A 172 14.43 -2.48 -21.54
C THR A 172 13.48 -1.28 -21.63
N PRO A 173 13.09 -0.63 -20.52
CA PRO A 173 12.23 0.55 -20.59
C PRO A 173 12.89 1.70 -21.37
N ASP A 174 12.11 2.47 -22.13
CA ASP A 174 12.60 3.63 -22.89
C ASP A 174 13.34 4.66 -22.01
N GLY A 175 12.91 4.77 -20.75
CA GLY A 175 13.54 5.61 -19.72
C GLY A 175 14.85 5.07 -19.14
N GLY A 176 15.18 3.80 -19.40
CA GLY A 176 16.21 3.05 -18.69
C GLY A 176 15.69 2.43 -17.39
N TRP A 177 16.49 1.53 -16.81
CA TRP A 177 16.19 0.90 -15.54
C TRP A 177 16.39 1.86 -14.38
N LEU A 178 15.58 1.72 -13.35
CA LEU A 178 15.63 2.53 -12.12
C LEU A 178 16.38 1.80 -11.00
N THR A 179 16.93 2.56 -10.06
CA THR A 179 17.56 2.01 -8.85
C THR A 179 16.47 1.47 -7.92
N GLU A 180 16.48 0.16 -7.65
CA GLU A 180 15.53 -0.52 -6.77
C GLU A 180 16.06 -0.64 -5.35
N PHE A 181 15.17 -0.62 -4.36
CA PHE A 181 15.50 -0.75 -2.95
C PHE A 181 14.31 -1.21 -2.11
N ARG A 182 14.57 -1.53 -0.83
CA ARG A 182 13.55 -1.75 0.19
C ARG A 182 13.32 -0.45 0.97
N ILE A 183 12.05 -0.13 1.21
CA ILE A 183 11.62 0.85 2.21
C ILE A 183 11.40 0.10 3.51
N ILE A 184 12.18 0.43 4.52
CA ILE A 184 12.12 -0.20 5.85
C ILE A 184 11.54 0.72 6.93
N GLY A 185 11.32 1.99 6.60
CA GLY A 185 10.63 2.89 7.50
C GLY A 185 10.28 4.23 6.91
N PHE A 186 9.47 4.98 7.65
CA PHE A 186 8.97 6.29 7.27
C PHE A 186 9.05 7.29 8.42
N LYS A 187 9.37 8.54 8.09
CA LYS A 187 9.31 9.68 9.02
C LYS A 187 9.18 10.99 8.25
N ASP A 188 8.15 11.78 8.54
CA ASP A 188 8.00 13.17 8.10
C ASP A 188 8.22 13.43 6.60
N GLY A 189 7.70 12.55 5.73
CA GLY A 189 7.86 12.67 4.28
C GLY A 189 9.16 12.08 3.73
N TRP A 190 9.88 11.31 4.53
CA TRP A 190 11.10 10.61 4.14
C TRP A 190 10.93 9.10 4.33
N PHE A 191 11.51 8.35 3.39
CA PHE A 191 11.65 6.91 3.51
C PHE A 191 13.06 6.56 3.93
N LEU A 192 13.16 5.71 4.94
CA LEU A 192 14.40 5.02 5.28
C LEU A 192 14.50 3.80 4.37
N ILE A 193 15.59 3.72 3.61
CA ILE A 193 15.79 2.68 2.61
C ILE A 193 17.04 1.86 2.90
N GLU A 194 17.09 0.65 2.36
CA GLU A 194 18.27 -0.20 2.35
C GLU A 194 18.28 -1.14 1.13
N GLY A 195 19.41 -1.83 0.93
CA GLY A 195 19.53 -2.85 -0.10
C GLY A 195 19.39 -2.32 -1.52
N ALA A 196 19.87 -1.09 -1.78
CA ALA A 196 19.80 -0.49 -3.10
C ALA A 196 20.60 -1.31 -4.13
N LYS A 197 19.96 -1.64 -5.24
CA LYS A 197 20.54 -2.46 -6.31
C LYS A 197 20.89 -1.60 -7.52
N PRO A 198 22.02 -1.85 -8.20
CA PRO A 198 22.35 -1.17 -9.44
C PRO A 198 21.20 -1.29 -10.46
N PRO A 199 20.81 -0.21 -11.16
CA PRO A 199 19.68 -0.26 -12.06
C PRO A 199 19.85 -1.32 -13.14
N GLY A 200 18.85 -2.16 -13.34
CA GLY A 200 18.87 -3.20 -14.37
C GLY A 200 19.62 -4.47 -13.99
N LYS A 201 20.24 -4.52 -12.80
CA LYS A 201 21.13 -5.63 -12.41
C LYS A 201 20.42 -6.97 -12.32
N ASP A 202 19.16 -6.97 -11.89
CA ASP A 202 18.37 -8.18 -11.71
C ASP A 202 17.70 -8.66 -13.02
N TYR A 203 17.78 -7.86 -14.09
CA TYR A 203 17.19 -8.16 -15.40
C TYR A 203 18.21 -8.56 -16.46
N GLU A 204 19.49 -8.65 -16.10
CA GLU A 204 20.55 -9.03 -17.01
C GLU A 204 21.50 -10.07 -16.42
N ASP A 205 22.10 -10.86 -17.31
CA ASP A 205 23.13 -11.82 -16.96
C ASP A 205 24.38 -11.13 -16.37
N ASP A 206 24.96 -11.70 -15.31
CA ASP A 206 26.14 -11.17 -14.61
C ASP A 206 27.34 -10.92 -15.53
N LYS A 207 27.50 -11.72 -16.59
CA LYS A 207 28.58 -11.58 -17.57
C LYS A 207 28.31 -10.47 -18.58
N ARG A 208 27.04 -10.08 -18.75
CA ARG A 208 26.59 -9.02 -19.66
C ARG A 208 26.43 -7.67 -18.96
N TYR A 209 26.13 -7.68 -17.67
CA TYR A 209 25.96 -6.46 -16.91
C TYR A 209 27.28 -5.67 -16.83
N PRO A 210 27.34 -4.42 -17.35
CA PRO A 210 28.59 -3.68 -17.44
C PRO A 210 29.19 -3.42 -16.05
N ARG A 211 30.48 -3.72 -15.87
CA ARG A 211 31.21 -3.34 -14.64
C ARG A 211 31.26 -1.83 -14.40
N SER A 212 31.10 -1.05 -15.47
CA SER A 212 31.02 0.40 -15.47
C SER A 212 29.61 0.93 -15.15
N ALA A 213 28.63 0.06 -14.91
CA ALA A 213 27.28 0.49 -14.55
C ALA A 213 27.30 1.29 -13.24
N PRO A 214 26.39 2.27 -13.10
CA PRO A 214 26.32 3.09 -11.90
C PRO A 214 26.09 2.25 -10.64
N LYS A 215 26.83 2.56 -9.56
CA LYS A 215 26.71 1.88 -8.28
C LYS A 215 25.95 2.77 -7.30
N PRO A 216 24.82 2.31 -6.74
CA PRO A 216 24.13 3.06 -5.71
C PRO A 216 24.90 3.00 -4.39
N TYR A 217 24.61 3.96 -3.52
CA TYR A 217 24.98 3.88 -2.12
C TYR A 217 24.39 2.59 -1.50
N ALA A 218 25.27 1.71 -1.01
CA ALA A 218 24.88 0.38 -0.53
C ALA A 218 24.37 0.37 0.92
N GLY A 219 24.58 1.45 1.67
CA GLY A 219 24.18 1.55 3.06
C GLY A 219 22.71 1.95 3.24
N ARG A 220 22.28 1.99 4.51
CA ARG A 220 20.98 2.52 4.90
C ARG A 220 20.99 4.06 4.92
N GLY A 221 19.88 4.68 4.53
CA GLY A 221 19.70 6.12 4.67
C GLY A 221 18.33 6.63 4.19
N TRP A 222 18.14 7.94 4.30
CA TRP A 222 16.85 8.60 4.06
C TRP A 222 16.76 9.22 2.67
N VAL A 223 15.64 9.00 1.99
CA VAL A 223 15.29 9.62 0.70
C VAL A 223 13.93 10.31 0.79
N ALA A 224 13.75 11.39 0.03
CA ALA A 224 12.48 12.12 0.02
C ALA A 224 11.38 11.30 -0.65
N SER A 225 10.20 11.17 -0.02
CA SER A 225 9.13 10.30 -0.50
C SER A 225 8.61 10.66 -1.89
N ASN A 226 8.64 11.94 -2.24
CA ASN A 226 8.24 12.45 -3.55
C ASN A 226 9.21 12.08 -4.70
N LYS A 227 10.32 11.39 -4.41
CA LYS A 227 11.28 10.87 -5.38
C LYS A 227 11.24 9.35 -5.49
N VAL A 228 10.22 8.72 -4.91
CA VAL A 228 10.07 7.27 -4.85
C VAL A 228 8.81 6.83 -5.60
N GLY A 229 8.95 5.79 -6.43
CA GLY A 229 7.87 5.10 -7.12
C GLY A 229 7.87 3.61 -6.80
N ALA A 230 6.77 2.94 -7.13
CA ALA A 230 6.62 1.49 -7.00
C ALA A 230 5.46 1.01 -7.88
N SER A 231 5.34 -0.31 -8.05
CA SER A 231 4.12 -0.94 -8.60
C SER A 231 3.21 -1.38 -7.44
N TYR A 232 1.92 -1.44 -7.70
CA TYR A 232 1.00 -2.16 -6.81
C TYR A 232 1.35 -3.64 -6.82
N ALA A 233 1.52 -4.23 -5.64
CA ALA A 233 1.85 -5.65 -5.52
C ALA A 233 0.64 -6.49 -5.13
N ASN A 234 0.70 -7.80 -5.40
CA ASN A 234 -0.27 -8.75 -4.90
C ASN A 234 -0.05 -9.02 -3.40
N GLY A 235 -0.56 -8.14 -2.56
CA GLY A 235 -0.53 -8.27 -1.11
C GLY A 235 -1.84 -8.82 -0.51
N ALA A 236 -2.65 -9.56 -1.27
CA ALA A 236 -4.05 -9.85 -0.90
C ALA A 236 -4.90 -8.60 -0.63
N THR A 237 -4.56 -7.47 -1.26
CA THR A 237 -5.39 -6.24 -1.23
C THR A 237 -6.65 -6.46 -2.06
N ARG A 238 -7.79 -5.93 -1.61
CA ARG A 238 -9.01 -5.86 -2.43
C ARG A 238 -8.79 -4.96 -3.64
N MET A 239 -8.88 -5.52 -4.84
CA MET A 239 -8.76 -4.78 -6.11
C MET A 239 -9.87 -3.73 -6.28
N GLY A 240 -9.61 -2.76 -7.16
CA GLY A 240 -10.53 -1.71 -7.60
C GLY A 240 -10.61 -0.48 -6.71
N GLY A 241 -9.84 -0.44 -5.63
CA GLY A 241 -9.87 0.67 -4.69
C GLY A 241 -8.78 0.64 -3.64
N LEU A 242 -8.78 1.69 -2.82
CA LEU A 242 -7.86 1.90 -1.71
C LEU A 242 -8.62 1.88 -0.39
N PHE A 243 -7.94 1.54 0.70
CA PHE A 243 -8.52 1.61 2.04
C PHE A 243 -8.27 2.96 2.70
N GLN A 244 -9.22 3.49 3.47
CA GLN A 244 -9.04 4.78 4.15
C GLN A 244 -8.04 4.73 5.31
N ALA A 245 -7.79 3.55 5.87
CA ALA A 245 -6.76 3.26 6.88
C ALA A 245 -6.01 1.97 6.48
N PRO A 246 -4.84 1.66 7.06
CA PRO A 246 -4.02 0.51 6.66
C PRO A 246 -4.57 -0.83 7.21
N PHE A 247 -5.85 -1.09 6.98
CA PHE A 247 -6.57 -2.28 7.42
C PHE A 247 -7.63 -2.67 6.39
N VAL A 248 -7.81 -3.98 6.15
CA VAL A 248 -8.74 -4.50 5.13
C VAL A 248 -10.22 -4.31 5.48
N ASP A 249 -10.52 -4.02 6.74
CA ASP A 249 -11.85 -3.69 7.20
C ASP A 249 -12.08 -2.18 7.32
N ALA A 250 -11.14 -1.33 6.88
CA ALA A 250 -11.36 0.10 6.76
C ALA A 250 -12.31 0.42 5.59
N LYS A 251 -12.76 1.68 5.52
CA LYS A 251 -13.61 2.14 4.41
C LYS A 251 -12.89 1.89 3.09
N TRP A 252 -13.48 1.07 2.23
CA TRP A 252 -13.01 0.88 0.87
C TRP A 252 -13.45 2.06 -0.01
N MET A 253 -12.54 2.57 -0.81
CA MET A 253 -12.72 3.74 -1.67
C MET A 253 -12.38 3.35 -3.10
N PRO A 254 -13.34 3.35 -4.04
CA PRO A 254 -13.07 3.09 -5.45
C PRO A 254 -11.96 4.01 -5.95
N ALA A 255 -11.06 3.47 -6.77
CA ALA A 255 -9.97 4.23 -7.38
C ALA A 255 -9.67 3.70 -8.77
N GLN A 256 -9.17 4.56 -9.65
CA GLN A 256 -8.95 4.25 -11.06
C GLN A 256 -7.50 4.37 -11.50
N ARG A 257 -7.18 3.58 -12.53
CA ARG A 257 -5.93 3.69 -13.30
C ARG A 257 -5.99 4.85 -14.29
N GLU A 258 -4.84 5.19 -14.87
CA GLU A 258 -4.67 6.38 -15.72
C GLU A 258 -5.61 6.39 -16.92
N LEU A 259 -5.79 5.25 -17.59
CA LEU A 259 -6.66 5.09 -18.75
C LEU A 259 -8.10 4.71 -18.37
N GLY A 260 -8.48 4.87 -17.10
CA GLY A 260 -9.80 4.51 -16.57
C GLY A 260 -9.95 3.02 -16.28
N GLY A 261 -10.95 2.69 -15.46
CA GLY A 261 -11.17 1.34 -14.92
C GLY A 261 -10.56 1.16 -13.52
N PRO A 262 -10.99 0.12 -12.79
CA PRO A 262 -10.54 -0.14 -11.42
C PRO A 262 -9.02 -0.34 -11.36
N ILE A 263 -8.38 0.17 -10.30
CA ILE A 263 -6.98 -0.19 -10.02
C ILE A 263 -6.86 -1.68 -9.72
N ASP A 264 -5.75 -2.27 -10.14
CA ASP A 264 -5.35 -3.63 -9.85
C ASP A 264 -3.83 -3.66 -9.64
N THR A 265 -3.22 -4.84 -9.72
CA THR A 265 -1.77 -5.02 -9.62
C THR A 265 -1.02 -4.62 -10.89
N ASP A 266 -1.70 -4.20 -11.96
CA ASP A 266 -1.06 -3.78 -13.20
C ASP A 266 -0.84 -2.26 -13.17
N GLY A 267 0.42 -1.89 -12.90
CA GLY A 267 0.86 -0.51 -12.79
C GLY A 267 1.15 -0.09 -11.35
N GLY A 268 1.18 1.22 -11.13
CA GLY A 268 1.59 1.78 -9.85
C GLY A 268 0.84 3.05 -9.47
N PRO A 269 0.94 3.46 -8.20
CA PRO A 269 0.40 4.72 -7.74
C PRO A 269 1.08 5.90 -8.43
N LYS A 270 0.34 7.00 -8.53
CA LYS A 270 0.87 8.28 -8.98
C LYS A 270 1.90 8.83 -8.00
N ARG A 271 1.67 8.62 -6.69
CA ARG A 271 2.55 9.07 -5.60
C ARG A 271 2.48 8.11 -4.42
N ILE A 272 3.59 8.00 -3.69
CA ILE A 272 3.67 7.33 -2.39
C ILE A 272 3.98 8.40 -1.35
N PHE A 273 3.15 8.52 -0.32
CA PHE A 273 3.25 9.56 0.69
C PHE A 273 3.92 9.08 1.98
N ALA A 274 3.52 7.90 2.43
CA ALA A 274 3.93 7.31 3.71
C ALA A 274 3.84 5.78 3.63
N CYS A 275 4.30 5.10 4.67
CA CYS A 275 4.11 3.66 4.84
C CYS A 275 3.91 3.30 6.31
N SER A 276 3.30 2.14 6.55
CA SER A 276 3.15 1.55 7.88
C SER A 276 3.00 0.03 7.73
N GLY A 277 3.92 -0.73 8.33
CA GLY A 277 4.01 -2.17 8.13
C GLY A 277 4.13 -2.51 6.64
N LEU A 278 3.21 -3.33 6.15
CA LEU A 278 3.14 -3.72 4.73
C LEU A 278 2.26 -2.79 3.89
N TRP A 279 1.84 -1.64 4.41
CA TRP A 279 0.94 -0.74 3.70
C TRP A 279 1.65 0.52 3.21
N GLY A 280 1.38 0.89 1.95
CA GLY A 280 1.74 2.19 1.40
C GLY A 280 0.54 3.12 1.37
N LEU A 281 0.69 4.34 1.88
CA LEU A 281 -0.27 5.43 1.66
C LEU A 281 0.05 6.05 0.29
N VAL A 282 -0.89 5.94 -0.63
CA VAL A 282 -0.68 6.25 -2.04
C VAL A 282 -1.75 7.17 -2.60
N GLU A 283 -1.45 7.79 -3.74
CA GLU A 283 -2.41 8.43 -4.63
C GLU A 283 -2.60 7.57 -5.88
N SER A 284 -3.84 7.22 -6.22
CA SER A 284 -4.17 6.65 -7.51
C SER A 284 -4.08 7.69 -8.63
N GLN A 285 -4.25 7.25 -9.87
CA GLN A 285 -4.10 8.14 -11.04
C GLN A 285 -5.25 9.15 -11.13
N ASP A 286 -6.45 8.78 -10.67
CA ASP A 286 -7.63 9.65 -10.53
C ASP A 286 -7.64 10.50 -9.25
N GLY A 287 -6.58 10.48 -8.45
CA GLY A 287 -6.40 11.37 -7.29
C GLY A 287 -7.01 10.86 -5.98
N VAL A 288 -7.50 9.61 -5.95
CA VAL A 288 -7.96 8.99 -4.70
C VAL A 288 -6.75 8.66 -3.83
N ARG A 289 -6.83 9.08 -2.57
CA ARG A 289 -5.77 8.83 -1.59
C ARG A 289 -6.20 7.79 -0.56
N GLY A 290 -5.40 6.74 -0.41
CA GLY A 290 -5.66 5.69 0.55
C GLY A 290 -4.51 4.68 0.63
N TRP A 291 -4.77 3.57 1.30
CA TRP A 291 -3.79 2.56 1.63
C TRP A 291 -3.93 1.35 0.72
N TRP A 292 -2.79 0.89 0.22
CA TRP A 292 -2.64 -0.36 -0.53
C TRP A 292 -1.65 -1.26 0.20
N ARG A 293 -1.97 -2.55 0.35
CA ARG A 293 -1.07 -3.53 0.99
C ARG A 293 -0.11 -4.08 -0.05
N SER A 294 1.17 -3.98 0.26
CA SER A 294 2.33 -4.38 -0.52
C SER A 294 2.60 -3.53 -1.76
N LEU A 295 3.83 -3.04 -1.88
CA LEU A 295 4.35 -2.38 -3.07
C LEU A 295 5.58 -3.14 -3.57
N CYS A 296 5.77 -3.15 -4.88
CA CYS A 296 6.78 -3.92 -5.58
C CYS A 296 7.83 -2.99 -6.21
N SER A 297 9.11 -3.35 -6.08
CA SER A 297 10.21 -2.65 -6.77
C SER A 297 10.48 -3.21 -8.17
N ASN A 298 9.96 -4.39 -8.49
CA ASN A 298 10.25 -5.05 -9.75
C ASN A 298 9.61 -4.26 -10.90
N GLN A 299 10.41 -3.94 -11.90
CA GLN A 299 10.07 -3.08 -13.03
C GLN A 299 9.50 -3.87 -14.23
N VAL A 300 9.49 -5.20 -14.17
CA VAL A 300 8.92 -6.08 -15.22
C VAL A 300 7.74 -6.94 -14.74
N THR A 301 7.46 -6.97 -13.44
CA THR A 301 6.34 -7.71 -12.84
C THR A 301 5.83 -7.03 -11.58
N ASN A 302 4.65 -7.42 -11.12
CA ASN A 302 3.96 -6.87 -9.95
C ASN A 302 4.24 -7.64 -8.64
N CYS A 303 5.31 -8.42 -8.57
CA CYS A 303 5.71 -9.23 -7.40
C CYS A 303 4.52 -10.06 -6.86
N SER A 304 4.25 -11.19 -7.52
CA SER A 304 3.22 -12.16 -7.14
C SER A 304 3.65 -13.08 -6.00
#